data_AF-A0A538D7T3-F1
#
_entry.id   AF-A0A538D7T3-F1
#
_cell.length_a   1.000
_cell.length_b   1.000
_cell.length_c   1.000
_cell.angle_alpha   90.00
_cell.angle_beta   90.00
_cell.angle_gamma   90.00
#
_symmetry.space_group_name_H-M   'P 1'
#
loop_
_entity.id
_entity.type
_entity.pdbx_description
1 polymer ?
#
loop_
_entity_poly.entity_id
_entity_poly.type
_entity_poly.pdbx_seq_one_letter_code
_entity_poly.pdbx_strand_id
1 'polypeptide(L)'
;STDVRSFSLAQVDAFGNVSARTYALRGVPALAGKTQDDAAATLAGRGFTVGAVTTVASSAPAGTVVSPWEVAVAPEGSAVDLVVSAGPSSGTGSGGSGGGAGGGGGGGGNPQSPLVMRVAEAKRFSWKLGRTLGARVQVSRAATAVATLVQPSGVALQSWSFALRPGASVVKIQMPPGARRAGRYTVKWTAGLAPNTVTRALALRVLSGSPPATRGTAKRPVDVLFAGKKAFAAEVSRSLPLSSVRIAPTDLEGAFDLSASSSRDVRVVVVDTRIYGLQLVRDLRTVFPELRILAITTDRRLEARALKAGANAALPPTATAFQVARATSALLAR
;
A
#
# COMPACT_ATOMS: atom_id res chain seq x y z
N SER A 1 22.00 15.25 6.25
CA SER A 1 22.16 15.93 4.94
C SER A 1 23.02 17.18 5.06
N THR A 2 23.86 17.47 4.06
CA THR A 2 24.49 18.79 3.85
C THR A 2 23.65 19.72 2.99
N ASP A 3 22.55 19.21 2.42
CA ASP A 3 21.63 19.99 1.60
C ASP A 3 20.83 20.98 2.47
N VAL A 4 20.96 22.26 2.12
CA VAL A 4 20.30 23.40 2.78
C VAL A 4 19.02 23.83 2.06
N ARG A 5 18.66 23.17 0.95
CA ARG A 5 17.50 23.54 0.15
C ARG A 5 16.19 23.13 0.83
N SER A 6 15.20 24.00 0.71
CA SER A 6 13.81 23.71 1.08
C SER A 6 13.04 23.22 -0.13
N PHE A 7 12.30 22.12 0.01
CA PHE A 7 11.48 21.52 -1.04
C PHE A 7 10.01 21.75 -0.73
N SER A 8 9.22 22.17 -1.72
CA SER A 8 7.76 22.15 -1.63
C SER A 8 7.21 21.46 -2.87
N LEU A 9 6.18 20.64 -2.69
CA LEU A 9 5.55 19.89 -3.77
C LEU A 9 4.32 20.66 -4.22
N ALA A 10 4.11 20.76 -5.53
CA ALA A 10 2.84 21.16 -6.10
C ALA A 10 2.48 20.22 -7.23
N GLN A 11 1.18 19.93 -7.35
CA GLN A 11 0.68 19.14 -8.46
C GLN A 11 0.50 20.07 -9.66
N VAL A 12 1.02 19.65 -10.80
CA VAL A 12 0.76 20.30 -12.09
C VAL A 12 -0.28 19.47 -12.82
N ASP A 13 -1.37 20.10 -13.26
CA ASP A 13 -2.39 19.42 -14.05
C ASP A 13 -2.00 19.33 -15.54
N ALA A 14 -2.85 18.67 -16.34
CA ALA A 14 -2.61 18.47 -17.77
C ALA A 14 -2.68 19.77 -18.61
N PHE A 15 -3.10 20.89 -18.00
CA PHE A 15 -3.22 22.21 -18.63
C PHE A 15 -2.17 23.20 -18.12
N GLY A 16 -1.24 22.76 -17.27
CA GLY A 16 -0.17 23.59 -16.73
C GLY A 16 -0.55 24.39 -15.48
N ASN A 17 -1.73 24.18 -14.90
CA ASN A 17 -2.08 24.82 -13.64
C ASN A 17 -1.38 24.13 -12.47
N VAL A 18 -0.84 24.93 -11.55
CA VAL A 18 -0.10 24.47 -10.38
C VAL A 18 -0.99 24.59 -9.14
N SER A 19 -1.18 23.50 -8.41
CA SER A 19 -1.92 23.50 -7.14
C SER A 19 -1.22 24.33 -6.07
N ALA A 20 -1.91 24.62 -4.97
CA ALA A 20 -1.26 25.13 -3.76
C ALA A 20 -0.06 24.24 -3.38
N ARG A 21 1.07 24.87 -3.08
CA ARG A 21 2.30 24.17 -2.65
C ARG A 21 2.09 23.56 -1.27
N THR A 22 2.63 22.36 -1.05
CA THR A 22 2.68 21.75 0.29
C THR A 22 3.55 22.57 1.24
N TYR A 23 3.52 22.24 2.53
CA TYR A 23 4.47 22.75 3.51
C TYR A 23 5.92 22.47 3.06
N ALA A 24 6.83 23.37 3.45
CA ALA A 24 8.25 23.26 3.12
C ALA A 24 8.86 22.06 3.87
N LEU A 25 9.61 21.26 3.13
CA LEU A 25 10.35 20.10 3.59
C LEU A 25 11.84 20.44 3.56
N ARG A 26 12.56 20.15 4.65
CA ARG A 26 13.99 20.43 4.77
C ARG A 26 14.74 19.16 5.19
N GLY A 27 15.96 18.99 4.72
CA GLY A 27 16.80 17.85 5.08
C GLY A 27 17.27 17.93 6.53
N VAL A 28 17.08 16.85 7.28
CA VAL A 28 17.59 16.73 8.65
C VAL A 28 19.12 16.51 8.59
N PRO A 29 19.93 17.25 9.37
CA PRO A 29 21.36 17.01 9.53
C PRO A 29 21.69 15.58 9.97
N ALA A 30 22.92 15.12 9.75
CA ALA A 30 23.38 13.90 10.42
C ALA A 30 23.64 14.24 11.91
N LEU A 31 22.97 13.54 12.82
CA LEU A 31 23.04 13.79 14.26
C LEU A 31 23.76 12.66 15.02
N ALA A 32 23.92 11.49 14.40
CA ALA A 32 24.62 10.35 14.99
C ALA A 32 26.09 10.70 15.32
N GLY A 33 26.52 10.36 16.54
CA GLY A 33 27.87 10.59 17.04
C GLY A 33 28.11 11.99 17.64
N LYS A 34 27.12 12.89 17.63
CA LYS A 34 27.21 14.20 18.31
C LYS A 34 26.78 14.10 19.78
N THR A 35 27.21 15.05 20.60
CA THR A 35 26.64 15.27 21.93
C THR A 35 25.20 15.77 21.79
N GLN A 36 24.38 15.58 22.83
CA GLN A 36 23.01 16.09 22.85
C GLN A 36 22.94 17.60 22.59
N ASP A 37 23.85 18.38 23.18
CA ASP A 37 23.90 19.84 23.04
C ASP A 37 24.31 20.25 21.62
N ASP A 38 25.30 19.57 21.03
CA ASP A 38 25.73 19.82 19.65
C ASP A 38 24.64 19.42 18.64
N ALA A 39 23.90 18.34 18.91
CA ALA A 39 22.78 17.92 18.09
C ALA A 39 21.62 18.93 18.16
N ALA A 40 21.33 19.46 19.35
CA ALA A 40 20.35 20.51 19.56
C ALA A 40 20.73 21.80 18.82
N ALA A 41 21.98 22.24 18.92
CA ALA A 41 22.49 23.41 18.19
C ALA A 41 22.44 23.22 16.67
N THR A 42 22.75 22.00 16.19
CA THR A 42 22.71 21.68 14.75
C THR A 42 21.28 21.67 14.22
N LEU A 43 20.30 21.20 15.00
CA LEU A 43 18.88 21.22 14.66
C LEU A 43 18.32 22.65 14.66
N ALA A 44 18.63 23.43 15.69
CA ALA A 44 18.23 24.83 15.81
C ALA A 44 18.78 25.67 14.64
N GLY A 45 20.05 25.48 14.28
CA GLY A 45 20.66 26.14 13.12
C GLY A 45 20.01 25.77 11.77
N ARG A 46 19.21 24.70 11.72
CA ARG A 46 18.45 24.27 10.54
C ARG A 46 16.96 24.59 10.60
N GLY A 47 16.48 25.22 11.67
CA GLY A 47 15.07 25.54 11.86
C GLY A 47 14.22 24.35 12.31
N PHE A 48 14.85 23.35 12.93
CA PHE A 48 14.17 22.24 13.60
C PHE A 48 14.23 22.42 15.11
N THR A 49 13.24 21.90 15.83
CA THR A 49 13.25 21.84 17.29
C THR A 49 13.67 20.45 17.75
N VAL A 50 14.27 20.35 18.94
CA VAL A 50 14.53 19.04 19.55
C VAL A 50 13.20 18.46 20.04
N GLY A 51 12.90 17.24 19.62
CA GLY A 51 11.72 16.49 20.05
C GLY A 51 11.98 15.69 21.33
N ALA A 52 11.40 14.49 21.41
CA ALA A 52 11.62 13.60 22.53
C ALA A 52 13.07 13.07 22.54
N VAL A 53 13.73 13.11 23.70
CA VAL A 53 15.05 12.52 23.90
C VAL A 53 14.88 11.20 24.65
N THR A 54 15.25 10.09 24.01
CA THR A 54 15.15 8.74 24.58
C THR A 54 16.53 8.17 24.84
N THR A 55 16.77 7.63 26.03
CA THR A 55 18.05 7.05 26.43
C THR A 55 18.05 5.54 26.17
N VAL A 56 19.11 5.01 25.54
CA VAL A 56 19.30 3.57 25.30
C VAL A 56 20.68 3.13 25.75
N ALA A 57 20.77 1.92 26.31
CA ALA A 57 22.06 1.31 26.59
C ALA A 57 22.81 1.07 25.27
N SER A 58 24.00 1.64 25.15
CA SER A 58 24.83 1.57 23.94
C SER A 58 26.30 1.62 24.36
N SER A 59 27.18 1.08 23.51
CA SER A 59 28.64 1.11 23.73
C SER A 59 29.25 2.50 23.57
N ALA A 60 28.48 3.48 23.09
CA ALA A 60 28.89 4.88 23.00
C ALA A 60 28.85 5.58 24.38
N PRO A 61 29.67 6.62 24.63
CA PRO A 61 29.64 7.39 25.87
C PRO A 61 28.24 7.94 26.17
N ALA A 62 27.89 7.99 27.45
CA ALA A 62 26.62 8.56 27.90
C ALA A 62 26.44 9.99 27.35
N GLY A 63 25.25 10.30 26.81
CA GLY A 63 24.95 11.60 26.19
C GLY A 63 25.26 11.71 24.69
N THR A 64 25.77 10.64 24.05
CA THR A 64 26.01 10.61 22.60
C THR A 64 24.75 10.23 21.83
N VAL A 65 24.36 10.98 20.81
CA VAL A 65 23.20 10.65 19.96
C VAL A 65 23.50 9.41 19.09
N VAL A 66 22.68 8.38 19.24
CA VAL A 66 22.75 7.08 18.53
C VAL A 66 21.77 7.04 17.34
N SER A 67 20.68 7.81 17.38
CA SER A 67 19.69 7.89 16.29
C SER A 67 18.98 9.26 16.30
N PRO A 68 18.55 9.80 15.14
CA PRO A 68 18.52 9.17 13.80
C PRO A 68 19.87 9.13 13.08
N TRP A 69 20.18 7.97 12.48
CA TRP A 69 21.38 7.73 11.65
C TRP A 69 21.12 7.91 10.14
N GLU A 70 19.85 7.85 9.72
CA GLU A 70 19.46 8.07 8.32
C GLU A 70 19.21 9.54 8.02
N VAL A 71 19.55 9.95 6.80
CA VAL A 71 19.17 11.26 6.28
C VAL A 71 17.66 11.28 6.02
N ALA A 72 16.91 11.88 6.93
CA ALA A 72 15.47 12.10 6.79
C ALA A 72 15.17 13.49 6.21
N VAL A 73 13.99 13.62 5.59
CA VAL A 73 13.41 14.91 5.20
C VAL A 73 12.20 15.14 6.10
N ALA A 74 12.16 16.30 6.76
CA ALA A 74 11.11 16.63 7.71
C ALA A 74 10.50 18.01 7.40
N PRO A 75 9.24 18.27 7.80
CA PRO A 75 8.64 19.60 7.67
C PRO A 75 9.51 20.66 8.35
N GLU A 76 9.65 21.83 7.73
CA GLU A 76 10.32 22.97 8.34
C GLU A 76 9.63 23.34 9.66
N GLY A 77 10.40 23.54 10.73
CA GLY A 77 9.87 23.79 12.07
C GLY A 77 9.43 22.55 12.85
N SER A 78 9.54 21.34 12.30
CA SER A 78 9.17 20.11 13.02
C SER A 78 10.19 19.74 14.10
N ALA A 79 9.68 19.02 15.11
CA ALA A 79 10.49 18.45 16.16
C ALA A 79 11.16 17.15 15.67
N VAL A 80 12.46 17.00 15.95
CA VAL A 80 13.24 15.80 15.62
C VAL A 80 13.58 15.07 16.91
N ASP A 81 13.04 13.86 17.08
CA ASP A 81 13.31 13.02 18.23
C ASP A 81 14.76 12.50 18.21
N LEU A 82 15.41 12.50 19.37
CA LEU A 82 16.78 12.03 19.55
C LEU A 82 16.80 10.75 20.37
N VAL A 83 17.69 9.83 20.01
CA VAL A 83 18.04 8.69 20.86
C VAL A 83 19.47 8.89 21.32
N VAL A 84 19.71 8.95 22.62
CA VAL A 84 21.03 9.18 23.23
C VAL A 84 21.50 7.94 23.98
N SER A 85 22.81 7.72 24.03
CA SER A 85 23.41 6.61 24.76
C SER A 85 23.33 6.87 26.27
N ALA A 86 22.99 5.83 27.04
CA ALA A 86 23.11 5.80 28.50
C ALA A 86 24.50 5.33 28.98
N GLY A 87 25.41 4.98 28.06
CA GLY A 87 26.69 4.35 28.37
C GLY A 87 26.61 2.82 28.46
N PRO A 88 27.76 2.12 28.49
CA PRO A 88 27.79 0.66 28.63
C PRO A 88 27.30 0.24 30.03
N SER A 89 26.30 -0.63 30.05
CA SER A 89 25.77 -1.26 31.27
C SER A 89 26.83 -2.18 31.89
N SER A 90 27.56 -1.69 32.90
CA SER A 90 28.33 -2.54 33.80
C SER A 90 27.40 -3.12 34.85
N GLY A 91 26.80 -4.27 34.56
CA GLY A 91 26.06 -5.03 35.57
C GLY A 91 27.00 -5.56 36.65
N THR A 92 26.69 -5.31 37.93
CA THR A 92 26.92 -6.16 39.11
C THR A 92 26.54 -5.38 40.38
N GLY A 93 25.69 -5.92 41.26
CA GLY A 93 25.64 -5.53 42.68
C GLY A 93 24.26 -5.36 43.32
N SER A 94 24.02 -6.13 44.38
CA SER A 94 22.80 -6.30 45.16
C SER A 94 22.48 -5.17 46.16
N GLY A 95 21.19 -4.98 46.49
CA GLY A 95 20.71 -4.66 47.85
C GLY A 95 20.26 -3.21 48.13
N GLY A 96 19.02 -3.06 48.64
CA GLY A 96 18.64 -1.88 49.43
C GLY A 96 17.21 -1.36 49.24
N SER A 97 16.38 -1.58 50.26
CA SER A 97 15.04 -1.02 50.48
C SER A 97 15.03 0.52 50.57
N GLY A 98 13.91 1.16 50.22
CA GLY A 98 13.64 2.57 50.54
C GLY A 98 12.44 3.12 49.79
N GLY A 99 11.30 3.28 50.49
CA GLY A 99 10.07 3.83 49.95
C GLY A 99 10.07 5.35 49.74
N GLY A 100 9.00 5.87 49.16
CA GLY A 100 8.74 7.31 49.09
C GLY A 100 7.87 7.70 47.92
N ALA A 101 6.73 8.31 48.23
CA ALA A 101 5.63 8.64 47.34
C ALA A 101 5.93 9.79 46.36
N GLY A 102 5.08 9.89 45.33
CA GLY A 102 4.67 11.19 44.79
C GLY A 102 4.64 11.32 43.27
N GLY A 103 3.45 11.64 42.75
CA GLY A 103 3.32 12.57 41.62
C GLY A 103 3.10 11.93 40.26
N GLY A 104 1.85 11.97 39.80
CA GLY A 104 1.47 11.60 38.44
C GLY A 104 2.09 12.50 37.36
N GLY A 105 2.18 11.97 36.15
CA GLY A 105 2.58 12.68 34.96
C GLY A 105 2.25 11.85 33.73
N GLY A 106 1.33 12.36 32.92
CA GLY A 106 0.72 11.64 31.80
C GLY A 106 1.73 11.14 30.77
N GLY A 107 1.47 9.92 30.29
CA GLY A 107 2.25 9.26 29.25
C GLY A 107 2.22 10.03 27.93
N GLY A 108 3.24 10.84 27.70
CA GLY A 108 3.59 11.37 26.39
C GLY A 108 4.31 10.30 25.58
N GLY A 109 3.55 9.42 24.91
CA GLY A 109 4.10 8.45 23.97
C GLY A 109 4.79 9.17 22.80
N ASN A 110 6.01 8.75 22.45
CA ASN A 110 6.73 9.21 21.26
C ASN A 110 5.78 9.30 20.05
N PRO A 111 5.82 10.39 19.25
CA PRO A 111 5.04 10.51 18.03
C PRO A 111 5.62 9.57 16.97
N GLN A 112 5.37 8.26 17.10
CA GLN A 112 5.61 7.32 16.02
C GLN A 112 4.82 7.79 14.80
N SER A 113 5.49 7.90 13.64
CA SER A 113 4.84 8.26 12.38
C SER A 113 3.54 7.46 12.23
N PRO A 114 2.41 8.12 11.91
CA PRO A 114 1.12 7.46 11.91
C PRO A 114 1.18 6.24 10.98
N LEU A 115 0.69 5.11 11.48
CA LEU A 115 0.57 3.92 10.64
C LEU A 115 -0.32 4.31 9.44
N VAL A 116 0.12 3.97 8.24
CA VAL A 116 -0.71 4.11 7.04
C VAL A 116 -0.98 2.71 6.51
N MET A 117 -2.25 2.42 6.29
CA MET A 117 -2.70 1.16 5.70
C MET A 117 -3.54 1.43 4.45
N ARG A 118 -3.18 0.76 3.36
CA ARG A 118 -3.99 0.63 2.14
C ARG A 118 -4.40 -0.81 1.96
N VAL A 119 -5.63 -1.03 1.54
CA VAL A 119 -6.17 -2.36 1.30
C VAL A 119 -6.89 -2.36 -0.03
N ALA A 120 -6.49 -3.27 -0.91
CA ALA A 120 -7.15 -3.56 -2.16
C ALA A 120 -7.66 -5.01 -2.12
N GLU A 121 -8.98 -5.18 -2.18
CA GLU A 121 -9.64 -6.49 -2.20
C GLU A 121 -10.76 -6.51 -3.26
N ALA A 122 -11.20 -7.71 -3.64
CA ALA A 122 -12.28 -7.84 -4.61
C ALA A 122 -13.60 -7.29 -4.06
N LYS A 123 -14.28 -6.47 -4.88
CA LYS A 123 -15.63 -5.94 -4.60
C LYS A 123 -16.70 -7.04 -4.55
N ARG A 124 -16.42 -8.17 -5.22
CA ARG A 124 -17.36 -9.27 -5.38
C ARG A 124 -16.65 -10.58 -5.07
N PHE A 125 -17.33 -11.44 -4.34
CA PHE A 125 -16.88 -12.79 -4.07
C PHE A 125 -17.94 -13.78 -4.55
N SER A 126 -17.50 -14.80 -5.28
CA SER A 126 -18.34 -15.91 -5.71
C SER A 126 -17.70 -17.21 -5.24
N TRP A 127 -18.47 -18.03 -4.54
CA TRP A 127 -18.07 -19.36 -4.12
C TRP A 127 -17.74 -20.30 -5.28
N LYS A 128 -18.16 -19.97 -6.52
CA LYS A 128 -17.78 -20.69 -7.74
C LYS A 128 -16.36 -20.36 -8.21
N LEU A 129 -15.86 -19.16 -7.91
CA LEU A 129 -14.52 -18.71 -8.31
C LEU A 129 -13.44 -19.13 -7.31
N GLY A 130 -13.82 -19.47 -6.08
CA GLY A 130 -12.90 -19.97 -5.07
C GLY A 130 -13.49 -19.95 -3.66
N ARG A 131 -12.71 -20.47 -2.71
CA ARG A 131 -13.04 -20.47 -1.27
C ARG A 131 -12.31 -19.37 -0.49
N THR A 132 -11.37 -18.68 -1.16
CA THR A 132 -10.53 -17.63 -0.56
C THR A 132 -10.83 -16.28 -1.18
N LEU A 133 -10.96 -15.25 -0.34
CA LEU A 133 -10.86 -13.87 -0.74
C LEU A 133 -9.40 -13.42 -0.61
N GLY A 134 -8.79 -13.01 -1.70
CA GLY A 134 -7.48 -12.37 -1.66
C GLY A 134 -7.60 -10.88 -1.34
N ALA A 135 -6.67 -10.37 -0.54
CA ALA A 135 -6.51 -8.95 -0.31
C ALA A 135 -5.04 -8.58 -0.40
N ARG A 136 -4.73 -7.47 -1.05
CA ARG A 136 -3.42 -6.84 -1.00
C ARG A 136 -3.46 -5.77 0.07
N VAL A 137 -2.62 -5.90 1.08
CA VAL A 137 -2.53 -4.97 2.19
C VAL A 137 -1.15 -4.34 2.19
N GLN A 138 -1.10 -3.02 2.10
CA GLN A 138 0.12 -2.24 2.21
C GLN A 138 0.15 -1.51 3.53
N VAL A 139 1.25 -1.66 4.27
CA VAL A 139 1.46 -0.97 5.55
C VAL A 139 2.78 -0.20 5.53
N SER A 140 2.79 1.00 6.12
CA SER A 140 4.02 1.82 6.19
C SER A 140 5.08 1.25 7.13
N ARG A 141 4.67 0.42 8.09
CA ARG A 141 5.54 -0.25 9.06
C ARG A 141 5.00 -1.63 9.41
N ALA A 142 5.84 -2.47 10.02
CA ALA A 142 5.43 -3.79 10.48
C ALA A 142 4.24 -3.65 11.43
N ALA A 143 3.18 -4.41 11.18
CA ALA A 143 1.97 -4.37 11.97
C ALA A 143 1.20 -5.68 11.84
N THR A 144 0.46 -6.02 12.90
CA THR A 144 -0.56 -7.06 12.82
C THR A 144 -1.83 -6.44 12.28
N ALA A 145 -2.34 -6.99 11.17
CA ALA A 145 -3.62 -6.61 10.59
C ALA A 145 -4.66 -7.67 10.90
N VAL A 146 -5.81 -7.23 11.42
CA VAL A 146 -6.98 -8.06 11.68
C VAL A 146 -8.03 -7.73 10.63
N ALA A 147 -8.44 -8.72 9.84
CA ALA A 147 -9.60 -8.63 8.96
C ALA A 147 -10.81 -9.23 9.67
N THR A 148 -11.89 -8.48 9.81
CA THR A 148 -13.15 -8.95 10.39
C THR A 148 -14.25 -8.90 9.34
N LEU A 149 -14.85 -10.04 9.02
CA LEU A 149 -16.01 -10.11 8.14
C LEU A 149 -17.28 -9.81 8.93
N VAL A 150 -18.04 -8.82 8.48
CA VAL A 150 -19.29 -8.36 9.09
C VAL A 150 -20.45 -8.64 8.13
N GLN A 151 -21.54 -9.23 8.63
CA GLN A 151 -22.75 -9.51 7.86
C GLN A 151 -23.56 -8.24 7.56
N PRO A 152 -24.53 -8.30 6.62
CA PRO A 152 -25.52 -7.23 6.45
C PRO A 152 -26.24 -6.83 7.75
N SER A 153 -26.41 -7.75 8.69
CA SER A 153 -27.02 -7.51 10.01
C SER A 153 -26.12 -6.70 10.97
N GLY A 154 -24.87 -6.43 10.60
CA GLY A 154 -23.89 -5.74 11.46
C GLY A 154 -23.11 -6.65 12.41
N VAL A 155 -23.46 -7.95 12.48
CA VAL A 155 -22.78 -8.94 13.33
C VAL A 155 -21.46 -9.38 12.69
N ALA A 156 -20.38 -9.43 13.48
CA ALA A 156 -19.11 -10.00 13.06
C ALA A 156 -19.21 -11.52 12.93
N LEU A 157 -18.91 -12.06 11.75
CA LEU A 157 -18.89 -13.51 11.50
C LEU A 157 -17.61 -14.16 11.96
N GLN A 158 -16.48 -13.59 11.53
CA GLN A 158 -15.18 -14.20 11.70
C GLN A 158 -14.09 -13.14 11.54
N SER A 159 -13.00 -13.32 12.28
CA SER A 159 -11.81 -12.47 12.20
C SER A 159 -10.58 -13.31 11.88
N TRP A 160 -9.66 -12.74 11.11
CA TRP A 160 -8.37 -13.34 10.77
C TRP A 160 -7.26 -12.36 11.12
N SER A 161 -6.14 -12.88 11.64
CA SER A 161 -4.97 -12.09 11.98
C SER A 161 -3.82 -12.38 11.03
N PHE A 162 -3.13 -11.34 10.58
CA PHE A 162 -2.01 -11.43 9.65
C PHE A 162 -0.85 -10.57 10.15
N ALA A 163 0.33 -11.18 10.30
CA ALA A 163 1.56 -10.44 10.53
C ALA A 163 2.06 -9.84 9.21
N LEU A 164 2.01 -8.51 9.09
CA LEU A 164 2.42 -7.81 7.88
C LEU A 164 3.77 -7.13 8.07
N ARG A 165 4.61 -7.23 7.03
CA ARG A 165 5.87 -6.50 6.93
C ARG A 165 5.62 -5.13 6.29
N PRO A 166 6.51 -4.14 6.50
CA PRO A 166 6.46 -2.88 5.76
C PRO A 166 6.40 -3.14 4.25
N GLY A 167 5.57 -2.38 3.54
CA GLY A 167 5.30 -2.59 2.12
C GLY A 167 4.03 -3.42 1.87
N ALA A 168 3.90 -3.92 0.64
CA ALA A 168 2.69 -4.61 0.19
C ALA A 168 2.80 -6.13 0.37
N SER A 169 1.77 -6.71 0.99
CA SER A 169 1.63 -8.14 1.21
C SER A 169 0.29 -8.62 0.65
N VAL A 170 0.27 -9.75 -0.07
CA VAL A 170 -0.96 -10.40 -0.51
C VAL A 170 -1.33 -11.48 0.49
N VAL A 171 -2.51 -11.36 1.08
CA VAL A 171 -3.06 -12.30 2.06
C VAL A 171 -4.31 -12.99 1.52
N LYS A 172 -4.59 -14.19 2.02
CA LYS A 172 -5.74 -14.99 1.63
C LYS A 172 -6.64 -15.22 2.84
N ILE A 173 -7.87 -14.77 2.75
CA ILE A 173 -8.91 -14.97 3.76
C ILE A 173 -9.75 -16.18 3.33
N GLN A 174 -9.79 -17.23 4.15
CA GLN A 174 -10.69 -18.37 3.93
C GLN A 174 -12.11 -17.94 4.29
N MET A 175 -13.02 -17.95 3.32
CA MET A 175 -14.39 -17.52 3.58
C MET A 175 -15.10 -18.51 4.50
N PRO A 176 -15.80 -18.03 5.55
CA PRO A 176 -16.49 -18.90 6.47
C PRO A 176 -17.76 -19.45 5.81
N PRO A 177 -18.19 -20.68 6.13
CA PRO A 177 -19.42 -21.26 5.58
C PRO A 177 -20.66 -20.42 5.88
N GLY A 178 -20.67 -19.63 6.98
CA GLY A 178 -21.73 -18.68 7.31
C GLY A 178 -21.90 -17.53 6.30
N ALA A 179 -20.89 -17.25 5.46
CA ALA A 179 -20.95 -16.26 4.40
C ALA A 179 -21.49 -16.81 3.06
N ARG A 180 -22.15 -17.98 3.04
CA ARG A 180 -22.77 -18.54 1.82
C ARG A 180 -23.99 -17.75 1.34
N ARG A 181 -24.65 -17.03 2.23
CA ARG A 181 -25.83 -16.23 1.88
C ARG A 181 -25.40 -15.07 0.99
N ALA A 182 -25.99 -14.98 -0.20
CA ALA A 182 -25.76 -13.84 -1.08
C ALA A 182 -26.20 -12.55 -0.39
N GLY A 183 -25.37 -11.51 -0.44
CA GLY A 183 -25.63 -10.29 0.33
C GLY A 183 -24.46 -9.31 0.30
N ARG A 184 -24.66 -8.15 0.95
CA ARG A 184 -23.62 -7.13 1.15
C ARG A 184 -22.98 -7.33 2.52
N TYR A 185 -21.73 -7.75 2.51
CA TYR A 185 -20.89 -7.89 3.68
C TYR A 185 -19.91 -6.72 3.73
N THR A 186 -19.26 -6.56 4.87
CA THR A 186 -18.19 -5.58 5.05
C THR A 186 -16.97 -6.27 5.64
N VAL A 187 -15.82 -6.12 5.00
CA VAL A 187 -14.55 -6.55 5.58
C VAL A 187 -13.92 -5.35 6.28
N LYS A 188 -13.85 -5.40 7.60
CA LYS A 188 -13.19 -4.39 8.43
C LYS A 188 -11.75 -4.82 8.67
N TRP A 189 -10.82 -4.10 8.05
CA TRP A 189 -9.39 -4.23 8.27
C TRP A 189 -8.95 -3.27 9.34
N THR A 190 -8.28 -3.77 10.36
CA THR A 190 -7.73 -2.98 11.47
C THR A 190 -6.27 -3.35 11.64
N ALA A 191 -5.36 -2.38 11.56
CA ALA A 191 -3.93 -2.62 11.76
C ALA A 191 -3.36 -1.65 12.78
N GLY A 192 -2.35 -2.12 13.53
CA GLY A 192 -1.66 -1.34 14.56
C GLY A 192 -2.06 -1.74 15.97
N LEU A 193 -1.42 -1.11 16.94
CA LEU A 193 -1.69 -1.27 18.37
C LEU A 193 -2.26 0.04 18.89
N ALA A 194 -3.27 -0.04 19.76
CA ALA A 194 -3.85 1.14 20.39
C ALA A 194 -2.76 1.96 21.10
N PRO A 195 -2.77 3.30 20.98
CA PRO A 195 -3.80 4.14 20.35
C PRO A 195 -3.64 4.36 18.83
N ASN A 196 -2.54 3.91 18.22
CA ASN A 196 -2.17 4.20 16.83
C ASN A 196 -2.71 3.12 15.87
N THR A 197 -4.03 2.99 15.84
CA THR A 197 -4.76 1.98 15.07
C THR A 197 -5.41 2.58 13.82
N VAL A 198 -5.23 1.93 12.68
CA VAL A 198 -5.88 2.31 11.42
C VAL A 198 -6.97 1.32 11.08
N THR A 199 -8.18 1.80 10.83
CA THR A 199 -9.28 0.96 10.35
C THR A 199 -9.71 1.35 8.94
N ARG A 200 -10.00 0.35 8.11
CA ARG A 200 -10.55 0.47 6.75
C ARG A 200 -11.69 -0.53 6.60
N ALA A 201 -12.86 -0.05 6.20
CA ALA A 201 -14.00 -0.90 5.92
C ALA A 201 -14.23 -0.97 4.41
N LEU A 202 -14.24 -2.17 3.87
CA LEU A 202 -14.43 -2.43 2.45
C LEU A 202 -15.72 -3.21 2.23
N ALA A 203 -16.55 -2.74 1.29
CA ALA A 203 -17.81 -3.39 0.98
C ALA A 203 -17.58 -4.59 0.06
N LEU A 204 -18.08 -5.75 0.48
CA LEU A 204 -17.95 -7.00 -0.23
C LEU A 204 -19.33 -7.53 -0.61
N ARG A 205 -19.58 -7.75 -1.90
CA ARG A 205 -20.80 -8.41 -2.35
C ARG A 205 -20.56 -9.90 -2.56
N VAL A 206 -21.16 -10.72 -1.70
CA VAL A 206 -21.12 -12.18 -1.87
C VAL A 206 -22.24 -12.60 -2.81
N LEU A 207 -21.90 -13.41 -3.81
CA LEU A 207 -22.79 -13.92 -4.83
C LEU A 207 -22.96 -15.44 -4.66
N SER A 208 -24.19 -15.92 -4.83
CA SER A 208 -24.51 -17.35 -4.89
C SER A 208 -24.15 -17.99 -6.24
N GLY A 209 -23.97 -17.18 -7.29
CA GLY A 209 -23.60 -17.59 -8.65
C GLY A 209 -22.35 -16.89 -9.17
N SER A 210 -22.02 -17.10 -10.45
CA SER A 210 -20.95 -16.34 -11.12
C SER A 210 -21.34 -14.86 -11.22
N PRO A 211 -20.38 -13.92 -11.10
CA PRO A 211 -20.66 -12.51 -11.34
C PRO A 211 -21.27 -12.32 -12.74
N PRO A 212 -22.36 -11.55 -12.88
CA PRO A 212 -22.92 -11.28 -14.20
C PRO A 212 -21.91 -10.50 -15.04
N ALA A 213 -21.71 -10.92 -16.29
CA ALA A 213 -20.98 -10.17 -17.31
C ALA A 213 -21.86 -9.01 -17.81
N THR A 214 -22.05 -7.97 -17.00
CA THR A 214 -22.85 -6.80 -17.39
C THR A 214 -22.16 -6.08 -18.54
N ARG A 215 -22.78 -5.78 -19.68
CA ARG A 215 -22.13 -4.92 -20.71
C ARG A 215 -21.96 -3.50 -20.18
N GLY A 216 -20.80 -2.88 -20.42
CA GLY A 216 -20.60 -1.47 -20.08
C GLY A 216 -21.48 -0.56 -20.95
N THR A 217 -21.78 0.64 -20.46
CA THR A 217 -22.61 1.62 -21.18
C THR A 217 -21.83 2.91 -21.39
N ALA A 218 -22.24 3.76 -22.33
CA ALA A 218 -21.58 5.05 -22.56
C ALA A 218 -21.55 5.94 -21.30
N LYS A 219 -22.56 5.83 -20.42
CA LYS A 219 -22.61 6.54 -19.11
C LYS A 219 -21.73 5.89 -18.03
N ARG A 220 -21.36 4.61 -18.18
CA ARG A 220 -20.49 3.86 -17.26
C ARG A 220 -19.51 3.01 -18.10
N PRO A 221 -18.45 3.65 -18.63
CA PRO A 221 -17.51 2.97 -19.49
C PRO A 221 -16.76 1.88 -18.71
N VAL A 222 -16.38 0.82 -19.41
CA VAL A 222 -15.54 -0.24 -18.85
C VAL A 222 -14.10 0.23 -18.85
N ASP A 223 -13.42 0.01 -17.73
CA ASP A 223 -11.99 0.31 -17.61
C ASP A 223 -11.13 -0.90 -17.98
N VAL A 224 -10.14 -0.62 -18.82
CA VAL A 224 -9.01 -1.49 -19.07
C VAL A 224 -7.78 -0.83 -18.48
N LEU A 225 -7.17 -1.47 -17.49
CA LEU A 225 -5.92 -0.98 -16.94
C LEU A 225 -4.76 -1.50 -17.77
N PHE A 226 -3.79 -0.64 -18.05
CA PHE A 226 -2.57 -1.00 -18.76
C PHE A 226 -1.37 -0.83 -17.84
N ALA A 227 -0.90 -1.93 -17.25
CA ALA A 227 0.30 -1.98 -16.44
C ALA A 227 1.53 -2.17 -17.34
N GLY A 228 2.06 -1.05 -17.84
CA GLY A 228 3.24 -1.03 -18.71
C GLY A 228 3.62 0.38 -19.16
N LYS A 229 4.34 0.51 -20.28
CA LYS A 229 4.76 1.82 -20.80
C LYS A 229 3.55 2.66 -21.21
N LYS A 230 3.47 3.90 -20.71
CA LYS A 230 2.36 4.84 -20.98
C LYS A 230 2.19 5.14 -22.47
N ALA A 231 3.28 5.32 -23.21
CA ALA A 231 3.25 5.58 -24.66
C ALA A 231 2.56 4.46 -25.44
N PHE A 232 2.93 3.21 -25.12
CA PHE A 232 2.32 2.04 -25.76
C PHE A 232 0.86 1.86 -25.35
N ALA A 233 0.50 2.14 -24.10
CA ALA A 233 -0.91 2.16 -23.67
C ALA A 233 -1.76 3.15 -24.50
N ALA A 234 -1.20 4.32 -24.83
CA ALA A 234 -1.86 5.31 -25.68
C ALA A 234 -2.05 4.80 -27.12
N GLU A 235 -1.07 4.09 -27.69
CA GLU A 235 -1.21 3.45 -29.01
C GLU A 235 -2.30 2.37 -29.03
N VAL A 236 -2.36 1.53 -27.99
CA VAL A 236 -3.43 0.54 -27.83
C VAL A 236 -4.78 1.24 -27.72
N SER A 237 -4.85 2.36 -26.98
CA SER A 237 -6.08 3.13 -26.83
C SER A 237 -6.60 3.70 -28.14
N ARG A 238 -5.70 4.17 -29.03
CA ARG A 238 -6.07 4.63 -30.39
C ARG A 238 -6.54 3.49 -31.29
N SER A 239 -6.08 2.27 -31.02
CA SER A 239 -6.41 1.07 -31.79
C SER A 239 -7.68 0.36 -31.33
N LEU A 240 -8.31 0.81 -30.24
CA LEU A 240 -9.52 0.19 -29.68
C LEU A 240 -10.78 0.74 -30.36
N PRO A 241 -11.62 -0.12 -30.95
CA PRO A 241 -12.78 0.32 -31.72
C PRO A 241 -14.04 0.59 -30.86
N LEU A 242 -13.91 0.94 -29.57
CA LEU A 242 -15.07 1.02 -28.65
C LEU A 242 -15.11 2.34 -27.86
N SER A 243 -16.11 3.17 -28.15
CA SER A 243 -16.41 4.43 -27.45
C SER A 243 -16.86 4.25 -25.99
N SER A 244 -17.13 3.00 -25.56
CA SER A 244 -17.52 2.64 -24.19
C SER A 244 -16.40 2.02 -23.35
N VAL A 245 -15.16 2.01 -23.87
CA VAL A 245 -13.99 1.43 -23.19
C VAL A 245 -12.96 2.52 -22.96
N ARG A 246 -12.43 2.60 -21.74
CA ARG A 246 -11.36 3.52 -21.38
C ARG A 246 -10.11 2.72 -21.05
N ILE A 247 -9.00 2.99 -21.75
CA ILE A 247 -7.68 2.54 -21.31
C ILE A 247 -7.12 3.56 -20.33
N ALA A 248 -6.70 3.08 -19.16
CA ALA A 248 -5.95 3.87 -18.20
C ALA A 248 -4.56 3.24 -18.00
N PRO A 249 -3.46 3.93 -18.35
CA PRO A 249 -2.14 3.47 -17.97
C PRO A 249 -2.01 3.48 -16.44
N THR A 250 -1.37 2.47 -15.90
CA THR A 250 -1.21 2.31 -14.46
C THR A 250 0.15 1.71 -14.11
N ASP A 251 0.57 1.92 -12.88
CA ASP A 251 1.72 1.25 -12.28
C ASP A 251 1.25 0.00 -11.51
N LEU A 252 2.18 -0.64 -10.81
CA LEU A 252 1.87 -1.85 -10.06
C LEU A 252 0.79 -1.61 -9.00
N GLU A 253 0.90 -0.55 -8.21
CA GLU A 253 -0.04 -0.29 -7.10
C GLU A 253 -1.39 0.22 -7.61
N GLY A 254 -1.38 1.09 -8.61
CA GLY A 254 -2.59 1.57 -9.27
C GLY A 254 -3.41 0.43 -9.91
N ALA A 255 -2.76 -0.65 -10.37
CA ALA A 255 -3.47 -1.83 -10.87
C ALA A 255 -4.34 -2.50 -9.80
N PHE A 256 -3.96 -2.43 -8.53
CA PHE A 256 -4.76 -2.96 -7.42
C PHE A 256 -5.77 -1.92 -6.92
N ASP A 257 -5.33 -0.69 -6.66
CA ASP A 257 -6.17 0.39 -6.14
C ASP A 257 -7.35 0.70 -7.09
N LEU A 258 -7.09 0.82 -8.39
CA LEU A 258 -8.14 1.11 -9.38
C LEU A 258 -9.05 -0.11 -9.61
N SER A 259 -8.52 -1.32 -9.55
CA SER A 259 -9.31 -2.56 -9.63
C SER A 259 -10.27 -2.71 -8.45
N ALA A 260 -9.81 -2.36 -7.24
CA ALA A 260 -10.62 -2.37 -6.02
C ALA A 260 -11.62 -1.21 -5.94
N SER A 261 -11.36 -0.08 -6.62
CA SER A 261 -12.18 1.13 -6.54
C SER A 261 -13.63 0.92 -6.99
N SER A 262 -14.61 1.39 -6.20
CA SER A 262 -16.04 1.37 -6.56
C SER A 262 -16.41 2.35 -7.68
N SER A 263 -15.57 3.36 -7.94
CA SER A 263 -15.81 4.37 -8.98
C SER A 263 -15.37 3.93 -10.38
N ARG A 264 -14.60 2.83 -10.47
CA ARG A 264 -14.06 2.29 -11.71
C ARG A 264 -14.64 0.89 -11.95
N ASP A 265 -15.07 0.62 -13.17
CA ASP A 265 -15.51 -0.71 -13.59
C ASP A 265 -14.39 -1.41 -14.36
N VAL A 266 -13.31 -1.72 -13.64
CA VAL A 266 -12.15 -2.42 -14.20
C VAL A 266 -12.50 -3.88 -14.42
N ARG A 267 -12.25 -4.37 -15.64
CA ARG A 267 -12.52 -5.76 -16.00
C ARG A 267 -11.36 -6.48 -16.64
N VAL A 268 -10.55 -5.73 -17.39
CA VAL A 268 -9.35 -6.26 -18.01
C VAL A 268 -8.14 -5.50 -17.48
N VAL A 269 -7.10 -6.23 -17.11
CA VAL A 269 -5.78 -5.68 -16.83
C VAL A 269 -4.80 -6.26 -17.83
N VAL A 270 -4.20 -5.39 -18.63
CA VAL A 270 -3.08 -5.75 -19.51
C VAL A 270 -1.80 -5.58 -18.70
N VAL A 271 -0.99 -6.63 -18.61
CA VAL A 271 0.25 -6.65 -17.82
C VAL A 271 1.43 -6.87 -18.72
N ASP A 272 2.35 -5.91 -18.77
CA ASP A 272 3.66 -6.12 -19.38
C ASP A 272 4.59 -6.86 -18.41
N THR A 273 4.77 -8.15 -18.65
CA THR A 273 5.59 -9.02 -17.79
C THR A 273 7.08 -8.72 -17.90
N ARG A 274 7.52 -7.92 -18.88
CA ARG A 274 8.91 -7.43 -18.97
C ARG A 274 9.23 -6.42 -17.89
N ILE A 275 8.22 -5.65 -17.47
CA ILE A 275 8.37 -4.56 -16.50
C ILE A 275 8.07 -5.07 -15.10
N TYR A 276 6.95 -5.79 -14.93
CA TYR A 276 6.44 -6.19 -13.61
C TYR A 276 6.55 -7.68 -13.31
N GLY A 277 7.04 -8.48 -14.26
CA GLY A 277 7.17 -9.93 -14.09
C GLY A 277 5.83 -10.68 -14.03
N LEU A 278 5.91 -11.98 -13.75
CA LEU A 278 4.73 -12.83 -13.57
C LEU A 278 4.10 -12.70 -12.18
N GLN A 279 4.79 -12.09 -11.22
CA GLN A 279 4.28 -11.97 -9.85
C GLN A 279 3.03 -11.09 -9.82
N LEU A 280 3.02 -9.98 -10.57
CA LEU A 280 1.84 -9.13 -10.68
C LEU A 280 0.62 -9.90 -11.21
N VAL A 281 0.81 -10.79 -12.19
CA VAL A 281 -0.27 -11.63 -12.74
C VAL A 281 -0.84 -12.57 -11.66
N ARG A 282 0.03 -13.21 -10.88
CA ARG A 282 -0.38 -14.13 -9.78
C ARG A 282 -1.10 -13.39 -8.67
N ASP A 283 -0.58 -12.22 -8.28
CA ASP A 283 -1.13 -11.40 -7.22
C ASP A 283 -2.49 -10.84 -7.63
N LEU A 284 -2.62 -10.32 -8.86
CA LEU A 284 -3.90 -9.86 -9.41
C LEU A 284 -4.91 -11.00 -9.50
N ARG A 285 -4.52 -12.19 -9.96
CA ARG A 285 -5.42 -13.35 -10.00
C ARG A 285 -5.85 -13.78 -8.60
N THR A 286 -4.95 -13.69 -7.62
CA THR A 286 -5.24 -14.05 -6.22
C THR A 286 -6.21 -13.07 -5.57
N VAL A 287 -5.99 -11.77 -5.76
CA VAL A 287 -6.80 -10.70 -5.15
C VAL A 287 -8.13 -10.50 -5.89
N PHE A 288 -8.11 -10.58 -7.21
CA PHE A 288 -9.28 -10.37 -8.05
C PHE A 288 -9.52 -11.56 -9.01
N PRO A 289 -10.13 -12.64 -8.52
CA PRO A 289 -10.41 -13.82 -9.34
C PRO A 289 -11.32 -13.55 -10.54
N GLU A 290 -12.14 -12.50 -10.49
CA GLU A 290 -13.05 -12.12 -11.59
C GLU A 290 -12.37 -11.30 -12.70
N LEU A 291 -11.21 -10.69 -12.43
CA LEU A 291 -10.51 -9.90 -13.45
C LEU A 291 -10.00 -10.77 -14.58
N ARG A 292 -10.03 -10.20 -15.78
CA ARG A 292 -9.41 -10.78 -16.95
C ARG A 292 -8.02 -10.20 -17.12
N ILE A 293 -7.03 -11.06 -17.26
CA ILE A 293 -5.64 -10.64 -17.32
C ILE A 293 -5.10 -11.01 -18.70
N LEU A 294 -4.60 -10.01 -19.43
CA LEU A 294 -3.86 -10.18 -20.68
C LEU A 294 -2.38 -9.94 -20.39
N ALA A 295 -1.55 -10.97 -20.55
CA ALA A 295 -0.11 -10.84 -20.32
C ALA A 295 0.64 -10.57 -21.64
N ILE A 296 1.48 -9.54 -21.66
CA ILE A 296 2.48 -9.33 -22.73
C ILE A 296 3.78 -9.96 -22.25
N THR A 297 4.29 -10.93 -23.00
CA THR A 297 5.43 -11.78 -22.60
C THR A 297 6.62 -11.60 -23.54
N THR A 298 7.80 -12.13 -23.19
CA THR A 298 8.98 -12.09 -24.08
C THR A 298 9.10 -13.31 -24.98
N ASP A 299 8.56 -14.46 -24.58
CA ASP A 299 8.79 -15.71 -25.28
C ASP A 299 7.61 -16.66 -25.10
N ARG A 300 7.48 -17.61 -26.04
CA ARG A 300 6.43 -18.64 -26.00
C ARG A 300 6.43 -19.48 -24.71
N ARG A 301 7.61 -19.70 -24.10
CA ARG A 301 7.70 -20.38 -22.80
C ARG A 301 7.08 -19.55 -21.67
N LEU A 302 7.21 -18.22 -21.73
CA LEU A 302 6.63 -17.31 -20.76
C LEU A 302 5.13 -17.13 -20.97
N GLU A 303 4.62 -17.25 -22.21
CA GLU A 303 3.17 -17.31 -22.47
C GLU A 303 2.50 -18.43 -21.68
N ALA A 304 3.02 -19.65 -21.78
CA ALA A 304 2.51 -20.80 -21.02
C ALA A 304 2.59 -20.57 -19.50
N ARG A 305 3.69 -19.96 -19.02
CA ARG A 305 3.84 -19.62 -17.59
C ARG A 305 2.88 -18.51 -17.15
N ALA A 306 2.58 -17.54 -18.01
CA ALA A 306 1.62 -16.48 -17.73
C ALA A 306 0.20 -17.04 -17.62
N LEU A 307 -0.19 -17.95 -18.52
CA LEU A 307 -1.46 -18.67 -18.42
C LEU A 307 -1.53 -19.48 -17.12
N LYS A 308 -0.47 -20.22 -16.78
CA LYS A 308 -0.39 -20.97 -15.51
C LYS A 308 -0.41 -20.05 -14.28
N ALA A 309 0.13 -18.84 -14.38
CA ALA A 309 0.08 -17.82 -13.34
C ALA A 309 -1.31 -17.19 -13.16
N GLY A 310 -2.23 -17.45 -14.09
CA GLY A 310 -3.61 -16.97 -14.03
C GLY A 310 -3.96 -15.94 -15.09
N ALA A 311 -3.13 -15.71 -16.11
CA ALA A 311 -3.54 -14.92 -17.28
C ALA A 311 -4.63 -15.65 -18.07
N ASN A 312 -5.59 -14.92 -18.62
CA ASN A 312 -6.63 -15.48 -19.50
C ASN A 312 -6.12 -15.62 -20.95
N ALA A 313 -5.20 -14.74 -21.33
CA ALA A 313 -4.52 -14.78 -22.62
C ALA A 313 -3.10 -14.23 -22.46
N ALA A 314 -2.20 -14.68 -23.31
CA ALA A 314 -0.85 -14.17 -23.40
C ALA A 314 -0.53 -13.81 -24.85
N LEU A 315 0.25 -12.75 -25.04
CA LEU A 315 0.71 -12.28 -26.33
C LEU A 315 2.24 -12.24 -26.36
N PRO A 316 2.83 -12.42 -27.56
CA PRO A 316 4.28 -12.32 -27.75
C PRO A 316 4.77 -10.88 -27.57
N PRO A 317 6.08 -10.65 -27.39
CA PRO A 317 6.63 -9.30 -27.14
C PRO A 317 6.53 -8.39 -28.35
N THR A 318 6.45 -9.00 -29.54
CA THR A 318 6.30 -8.35 -30.84
C THR A 318 4.84 -7.98 -31.13
N ALA A 319 3.92 -8.25 -30.19
CA ALA A 319 2.52 -7.95 -30.38
C ALA A 319 2.31 -6.45 -30.58
N THR A 320 1.66 -6.11 -31.70
CA THR A 320 1.38 -4.71 -32.04
C THR A 320 0.26 -4.17 -31.15
N ALA A 321 0.18 -2.84 -31.05
CA ALA A 321 -0.90 -2.17 -30.32
C ALA A 321 -2.30 -2.64 -30.78
N PHE A 322 -2.46 -2.89 -32.10
CA PHE A 322 -3.69 -3.44 -32.68
C PHE A 322 -4.00 -4.87 -32.20
N GLN A 323 -2.99 -5.75 -32.15
CA GLN A 323 -3.18 -7.12 -31.65
C GLN A 323 -3.57 -7.14 -30.17
N VAL A 324 -2.93 -6.29 -29.37
CA VAL A 324 -3.28 -6.12 -27.94
C VAL A 324 -4.69 -5.57 -27.79
N ALA A 325 -5.08 -4.56 -28.58
CA ALA A 325 -6.43 -4.00 -28.59
C ALA A 325 -7.48 -5.06 -28.93
N ARG A 326 -7.26 -5.83 -30.01
CA ARG A 326 -8.16 -6.91 -30.44
C ARG A 326 -8.32 -8.00 -29.37
N ALA A 327 -7.22 -8.45 -28.77
CA ALA A 327 -7.24 -9.44 -27.69
C ALA A 327 -7.99 -8.90 -26.45
N THR A 328 -7.77 -7.62 -26.12
CA THR A 328 -8.48 -6.93 -25.03
C THR A 328 -9.98 -6.87 -25.31
N SER A 329 -10.40 -6.51 -26.53
CA SER A 329 -11.82 -6.49 -26.92
C SER A 329 -12.45 -7.89 -26.82
N ALA A 330 -11.74 -8.94 -27.25
CA ALA A 330 -12.22 -10.32 -27.11
C ALA A 330 -12.41 -10.71 -25.63
N LEU A 331 -11.50 -10.26 -24.76
CA LEU A 331 -11.62 -10.42 -23.30
C LEU A 331 -12.67 -9.51 -22.68
N LEU A 332 -13.15 -8.46 -23.33
CA LEU A 332 -14.26 -7.65 -22.81
C LEU A 332 -15.63 -8.22 -23.20
N ALA A 333 -15.71 -8.94 -24.32
CA ALA A 333 -16.95 -9.46 -24.89
C ALA A 333 -17.44 -10.77 -24.24
N ARG A 334 -16.56 -11.56 -23.62
CA ARG A 334 -16.92 -12.79 -22.90
C ARG A 334 -17.56 -12.48 -21.55
#